data_AF-A0A6B3N995-F1
#
_entry.id   AF-A0A6B3N995-F1
#
_cell.length_a   1.000
_cell.length_b   1.000
_cell.length_c   1.000
_cell.angle_alpha   90.00
_cell.angle_beta   90.00
_cell.angle_gamma   90.00
#
_symmetry.space_group_name_H-M   'P 1'
#
loop_
_entity.id
_entity.type
_entity.pdbx_description
1 polymer ?
#
loop_
_entity_poly.entity_id
_entity_poly.type
_entity_poly.pdbx_seq_one_letter_code
_entity_poly.pdbx_strand_id
1 'polypeptide(L)' 'MSKQMCWLPIGGVDQEKVLHLRIEPNQSWQPYTAFPEYAVKDYDIPGGSKGYATYHQLRCQGWLLVSSLQ' A
#
# COMPACT_ATOMS: atom_id res chain seq x y z
N MET A 1 1.16 -18.84 -0.94
CA MET A 1 0.46 -17.56 -1.18
C MET A 1 1.13 -16.48 -0.35
N SER A 2 1.83 -15.55 -0.98
CA SER A 2 2.56 -14.47 -0.28
C SER A 2 1.83 -13.15 -0.52
N LYS A 3 1.06 -12.69 0.48
CA LYS A 3 0.43 -11.38 0.46
C LYS A 3 1.51 -10.30 0.47
N GLN A 4 1.40 -9.34 -0.44
CA GLN A 4 2.44 -8.37 -0.71
C GLN A 4 1.89 -6.95 -0.72
N MET A 5 2.74 -6.01 -0.32
CA MET A 5 2.46 -4.57 -0.33
C MET A 5 3.63 -3.82 -0.96
N CYS A 6 3.33 -2.71 -1.62
CA CYS A 6 4.32 -1.89 -2.35
C CYS A 6 3.87 -0.42 -2.35
N TRP A 7 4.83 0.50 -2.33
CA TRP A 7 4.56 1.94 -2.45
C TRP A 7 4.69 2.37 -3.89
N LEU A 8 3.57 2.67 -4.55
CA LEU A 8 3.55 3.10 -5.95
C LEU A 8 3.11 4.56 -6.04
N PRO A 9 3.68 5.33 -6.98
CA PRO A 9 3.28 6.71 -7.18
C PRO A 9 1.85 6.83 -7.74
N ILE A 10 1.18 7.93 -7.42
CA ILE A 10 -0.07 8.35 -8.05
C ILE A 10 0.19 9.64 -8.84
N GLY A 11 0.04 9.61 -10.17
CA GLY A 11 0.24 10.81 -11.01
C GLY A 11 1.70 11.07 -11.40
N GLY A 12 2.04 12.28 -11.90
CA GLY A 12 3.36 12.62 -12.45
C GLY A 12 4.19 13.64 -11.63
N VAL A 13 5.50 13.64 -11.91
CA VAL A 13 6.64 14.52 -11.52
C VAL A 13 6.91 14.78 -10.02
N ASP A 14 5.92 14.88 -9.13
CA ASP A 14 6.13 15.08 -7.66
C ASP A 14 5.29 14.09 -6.84
N GLN A 15 5.52 12.81 -7.10
CA GLN A 15 4.48 11.78 -6.97
C GLN A 15 4.31 11.29 -5.53
N GLU A 16 3.26 11.78 -4.86
CA GLU A 16 2.66 11.17 -3.69
C GLU A 16 2.58 9.64 -3.91
N LYS A 17 3.26 8.86 -3.05
CA LYS A 17 3.17 7.40 -3.09
C LYS A 17 2.01 6.94 -2.23
N VAL A 18 1.28 5.97 -2.71
CA VAL A 18 0.22 5.28 -1.97
C VAL A 18 0.53 3.80 -1.86
N LEU A 19 0.07 3.21 -0.76
CA LEU A 19 0.16 1.78 -0.55
C LEU A 19 -0.70 1.03 -1.56
N HIS A 20 -0.10 0.12 -2.29
CA HIS A 20 -0.77 -0.88 -3.12
C HIS A 20 -0.58 -2.27 -2.53
N LEU A 21 -1.60 -3.11 -2.69
CA LEU A 21 -1.66 -4.47 -2.19
C LEU A 21 -1.86 -5.44 -3.36
N ARG A 22 -1.38 -6.67 -3.18
CA ARG A 22 -1.78 -7.84 -3.97
C ARG A 22 -1.77 -9.08 -3.10
N ILE A 23 -2.73 -9.97 -3.31
CA ILE A 23 -2.88 -11.19 -2.51
C ILE A 23 -2.00 -12.31 -3.07
N GLU A 24 -1.84 -12.32 -4.38
CA GLU A 24 -0.97 -13.24 -5.10
C GLU A 24 0.08 -12.47 -5.92
N PRO A 25 1.32 -13.00 -6.07
CA PRO A 25 2.38 -12.33 -6.83
C PRO A 25 2.06 -12.05 -8.30
N ASN A 26 1.12 -12.81 -8.88
CA ASN A 26 0.74 -12.69 -10.29
C ASN A 26 -0.41 -11.69 -10.52
N GLN A 27 -1.02 -11.18 -9.45
CA GLN A 27 -2.06 -10.16 -9.55
C GLN A 27 -1.45 -8.79 -9.76
N SER A 28 -2.16 -7.96 -10.54
CA SER A 28 -1.86 -6.54 -10.65
C SER A 28 -1.92 -5.87 -9.28
N TRP A 29 -1.06 -4.89 -9.06
CA TRP A 29 -1.13 -4.02 -7.89
C TRP A 29 -2.43 -3.24 -7.89
N GLN A 30 -3.11 -3.21 -6.76
CA GLN A 30 -4.33 -2.44 -6.55
C GLN A 30 -4.14 -1.54 -5.32
N PRO A 31 -4.70 -0.32 -5.30
CA PRO A 31 -4.58 0.56 -4.14
C PRO A 31 -5.18 -0.12 -2.91
N TYR A 32 -4.62 0.14 -1.72
CA TYR A 32 -5.08 -0.49 -0.48
C TYR A 32 -6.57 -0.26 -0.20
N THR A 33 -7.14 0.84 -0.70
CA THR A 33 -8.57 1.17 -0.60
C THR A 33 -9.49 0.20 -1.37
N ALA A 34 -8.96 -0.57 -2.32
CA ALA A 34 -9.70 -1.62 -3.01
C ALA A 34 -9.92 -2.86 -2.13
N PHE A 35 -9.24 -2.95 -0.98
CA PHE A 35 -9.36 -4.04 -0.01
C PHE A 35 -9.85 -3.52 1.35
N PRO A 36 -11.15 -3.21 1.48
CA PRO A 36 -11.70 -2.66 2.72
C PRO A 36 -11.51 -3.58 3.93
N GLU A 37 -11.31 -4.88 3.73
CA GLU A 37 -11.03 -5.86 4.79
C GLU A 37 -9.63 -5.73 5.40
N TYR A 38 -8.70 -5.09 4.69
CA TYR A 38 -7.32 -4.85 5.15
C TYR A 38 -7.06 -3.38 5.46
N ALA A 39 -7.84 -2.47 4.86
CA ALA A 39 -7.65 -1.04 4.97
C ALA A 39 -7.93 -0.53 6.39
N VAL A 40 -6.98 0.23 6.91
CA VAL A 40 -7.17 1.08 8.10
C VAL A 40 -7.49 2.48 7.62
N LYS A 41 -8.41 3.15 8.29
CA LYS A 41 -8.75 4.55 7.98
C LYS A 41 -7.50 5.42 8.11
N ASP A 42 -7.14 6.12 7.04
CA ASP A 42 -6.03 7.07 7.07
C ASP A 42 -6.35 8.23 8.01
N TYR A 43 -5.30 8.75 8.65
CA TYR A 43 -5.37 9.97 9.44
C TYR A 43 -5.46 11.18 8.51
N ASP A 44 -6.29 12.15 8.88
CA ASP A 44 -6.42 13.41 8.15
C ASP A 44 -5.26 14.35 8.50
N ILE A 45 -4.08 14.04 7.94
CA ILE A 45 -2.84 14.80 8.15
C ILE A 45 -2.40 15.36 6.79
N PRO A 46 -2.31 16.69 6.64
CA PRO A 46 -1.80 17.30 5.42
C PRO A 46 -0.40 16.78 5.06
N GLY A 47 -0.24 16.24 3.85
CA GLY A 47 1.03 15.67 3.37
C GLY A 47 1.37 14.28 3.93
N GLY A 48 0.47 13.66 4.69
CA GLY A 48 0.64 12.28 5.15
C GLY A 48 0.57 11.28 4.00
N SER A 49 1.42 10.24 4.03
CA SER A 49 1.37 9.17 3.02
C SER A 49 0.11 8.32 3.18
N LYS A 50 -0.71 8.28 2.13
CA LYS A 50 -1.94 7.47 2.10
C LYS A 50 -1.63 5.98 2.25
N GLY A 51 -2.29 5.33 3.20
CA GLY A 51 -2.10 3.92 3.52
C GLY A 51 -1.00 3.63 4.53
N TYR A 52 -0.40 4.63 5.19
CA TYR A 52 0.66 4.39 6.19
C TYR A 52 0.16 3.62 7.41
N ALA A 53 -1.06 3.90 7.88
CA ALA A 53 -1.68 3.15 8.98
C ALA A 53 -1.92 1.68 8.56
N THR A 54 -2.44 1.47 7.35
CA THR A 54 -2.61 0.15 6.75
C THR A 54 -1.27 -0.59 6.65
N TYR A 55 -0.22 0.07 6.17
CA TYR A 55 1.13 -0.50 6.07
C TYR A 55 1.62 -1.05 7.42
N HIS A 56 1.52 -0.27 8.49
CA HIS A 56 1.94 -0.73 9.83
C HIS A 56 1.20 -1.98 10.27
N GLN A 57 -0.13 -1.99 10.14
CA GLN A 57 -0.94 -3.14 10.50
C GLN A 57 -0.55 -4.39 9.69
N LEU A 58 -0.45 -4.26 8.37
CA LEU A 58 -0.12 -5.39 7.49
C LEU A 58 1.31 -5.89 7.71
N ARG A 59 2.24 -5.00 8.04
CA ARG A 59 3.61 -5.37 8.40
C ARG A 59 3.67 -6.22 9.67
N CYS A 60 2.85 -5.90 10.67
CA CYS A 60 2.67 -6.71 11.88
C CYS A 60 2.00 -8.07 11.58
N GLN A 61 1.13 -8.14 10.57
CA GLN A 61 0.50 -9.38 10.11
C GLN A 61 1.39 -10.23 9.18
N GLY A 62 2.65 -9.85 8.98
CA GLY A 62 3.60 -10.61 8.18
C GLY A 62 3.48 -10.43 6.66
N TRP A 63 2.82 -9.37 6.20
CA TRP A 63 2.81 -9.03 4.78
C TRP A 63 4.21 -8.67 4.30
N LEU A 64 4.53 -9.07 3.07
CA LEU A 64 5.83 -8.81 2.47
C LEU A 64 5.83 -7.43 1.81
N LEU A 65 6.68 -6.53 2.32
CA LEU A 65 6.98 -5.27 1.65
C LEU A 65 7.91 -5.55 0.46
N VAL A 66 7.42 -5.32 -0.75
CA VAL A 66 8.20 -5.38 -1.98
C VAL A 66 8.71 -3.97 -2.28
N SER A 67 10.02 -3.83 -2.49
CA SER A 67 10.56 -2.56 -2.96
C SER A 67 10.04 -2.27 -4.37
N SER A 68 9.46 -1.09 -4.57
CA SER A 68 9.31 -0.50 -5.89
C SER A 68 10.71 -0.08 -6.36
N LEU A 69 11.56 -1.03 -6.78
CA LEU A 69 12.76 -0.68 -7.53
C LEU A 69 12.28 -0.01 -8.82
N GLN A 70 12.46 1.30 -8.91
CA GLN A 70 12.49 2.02 -10.18
C GLN A 70 13.82 1.75 -10.86
#